data_AF-A0A7T8GUJ4-F1
#
_entry.id   AF-A0A7T8GUJ4-F1
#
_cell.length_a   1.000
_cell.length_b   1.000
_cell.length_c   1.000
_cell.angle_alpha   90.00
_cell.angle_beta   90.00
_cell.angle_gamma   90.00
#
_symmetry.space_group_name_H-M   'P 1'
#
loop_
_entity.id
_entity.type
_entity.pdbx_description
1 polymer ?
#
loop_
_entity_poly.entity_id
_entity_poly.type
_entity_poly.pdbx_seq_one_letter_code
_entity_poly.pdbx_strand_id
1 'polypeptide(L)' 'MDAKRQRESDLLRAPVSVAEIVKIVGVARPCVYDTKKKLEVGDSFERKPGSGGHNKILTDEFLVGLFAEIEEDASILVP' A
#
# COMPACT_ATOMS: atom_id res chain seq x y z
N MET A 1 -6.01 3.36 12.29
CA MET A 1 -5.46 1.98 12.11
C MET A 1 -6.56 0.97 12.35
N ASP A 2 -6.57 -0.16 11.62
CA ASP A 2 -7.49 -1.29 11.88
C ASP A 2 -7.36 -1.74 13.34
N ALA A 3 -8.46 -1.80 14.10
CA ALA A 3 -8.46 -2.08 15.55
C ALA A 3 -7.74 -3.39 15.91
N LYS A 4 -7.83 -4.42 15.05
CA LYS A 4 -7.10 -5.69 15.22
C LYS A 4 -5.59 -5.52 15.12
N ARG A 5 -5.12 -4.69 14.18
CA ARG A 5 -3.70 -4.48 13.92
C ARG A 5 -3.02 -3.70 15.03
N GLN A 6 -3.71 -2.71 15.58
CA GLN A 6 -3.25 -2.01 16.79
C GLN A 6 -3.11 -3.00 17.95
N ARG A 7 -4.13 -3.83 18.17
CA ARG A 7 -4.11 -4.84 19.24
C ARG A 7 -3.01 -5.88 19.08
N GLU A 8 -2.71 -6.34 17.86
CA GLU A 8 -1.53 -7.18 17.61
C GLU A 8 -0.23 -6.49 18.01
N SER A 9 -0.04 -5.24 17.59
CA SER A 9 1.16 -4.47 17.91
C SER A 9 1.34 -4.28 19.42
N ASP A 10 0.26 -3.97 20.13
CA ASP A 10 0.29 -3.77 21.58
C ASP A 10 0.66 -5.07 22.31
N LEU A 11 0.08 -6.21 21.90
CA LEU A 11 0.39 -7.53 22.48
C LEU A 11 1.82 -7.99 22.16
N LEU A 12 2.32 -7.69 20.97
CA LEU A 12 3.72 -7.98 20.59
C LEU A 12 4.72 -7.15 21.41
N ARG A 13 4.36 -5.92 21.78
CA ARG A 13 5.15 -5.08 22.69
C ARG A 13 5.05 -5.52 24.15
N ALA A 14 3.97 -6.19 24.53
CA ALA A 14 3.70 -6.73 25.87
C ALA A 14 4.23 -8.17 26.08
N PRO A 15 5.38 -8.50 25.47
CA PRO A 15 5.90 -9.85 25.14
C PRO A 15 4.93 -11.06 25.16
N VAL A 16 3.70 -10.92 24.63
CA VAL A 16 2.75 -12.05 24.56
C VAL A 16 3.16 -13.04 23.47
N SER A 17 2.96 -14.34 23.69
CA SER A 17 3.32 -15.34 22.70
C SER A 17 2.46 -15.24 21.43
N VAL A 18 3.05 -15.54 20.26
CA VAL A 18 2.32 -15.52 18.97
C VAL A 18 1.09 -16.44 18.99
N ALA A 19 1.18 -17.58 19.67
CA ALA A 19 0.08 -18.54 19.78
C ALA A 19 -1.12 -17.96 20.57
N GLU A 20 -0.85 -17.17 21.61
CA GLU A 20 -1.90 -16.49 22.37
C GLU A 20 -2.48 -15.31 21.60
N ILE A 21 -1.65 -14.55 20.89
CA ILE A 21 -2.11 -13.43 20.05
C ILE A 21 -3.11 -13.90 18.99
N VAL A 22 -2.81 -15.02 18.32
CA VAL A 22 -3.73 -15.64 17.35
C VAL A 22 -5.09 -15.94 17.98
N LYS A 23 -5.11 -16.47 19.20
CA LYS A 23 -6.36 -16.76 19.94
C LYS A 23 -7.11 -15.50 20.37
N ILE A 24 -6.39 -14.48 20.85
CA ILE A 24 -6.99 -13.24 21.38
C ILE A 24 -7.56 -12.36 20.26
N VAL A 25 -6.82 -12.21 19.16
CA VAL A 25 -7.16 -11.27 18.08
C VAL A 25 -7.96 -11.94 16.95
N GLY A 26 -7.83 -13.27 16.80
CA GLY A 26 -8.52 -14.02 15.76
C GLY A 26 -7.98 -13.73 14.36
N VAL A 27 -6.65 -13.74 14.20
CA VAL A 27 -5.95 -13.53 12.93
C VAL A 27 -5.08 -14.73 12.57
N ALA A 28 -4.78 -14.87 11.28
CA ALA A 28 -3.90 -15.93 10.82
C ALA A 28 -2.49 -15.74 11.40
N ARG A 29 -1.86 -16.84 11.83
CA ARG A 29 -0.51 -16.86 12.41
C ARG A 29 0.55 -16.15 11.53
N PRO A 30 0.57 -16.29 10.18
CA PRO A 30 1.49 -15.54 9.33
C PRO A 30 1.35 -14.01 9.48
N CYS A 31 0.13 -13.51 9.65
CA CYS A 31 -0.13 -12.08 9.79
C CYS A 31 0.55 -11.51 11.06
N VAL A 32 0.55 -12.27 12.16
CA VAL A 32 1.23 -11.89 13.40
C VAL A 32 2.75 -11.83 13.20
N TYR A 33 3.33 -12.77 12.44
CA TYR A 33 4.77 -12.74 12.12
C TYR A 33 5.12 -11.56 11.21
N ASP A 34 4.28 -11.23 10.24
CA ASP A 34 4.48 -10.04 9.39
C ASP A 34 4.42 -8.76 10.21
N THR A 35 3.47 -8.64 11.14
CA THR A 35 3.39 -7.51 12.08
C THR A 35 4.61 -7.44 12.98
N LYS A 36 5.10 -8.57 13.51
CA LYS A 36 6.34 -8.64 14.31
C LYS A 36 7.55 -8.18 13.51
N LYS A 37 7.71 -8.66 12.27
CA LYS A 37 8.81 -8.24 11.38
C LYS A 37 8.77 -6.74 11.11
N LYS A 38 7.59 -6.17 10.88
CA LYS A 38 7.43 -4.71 10.68
C LYS A 38 7.82 -3.90 11.92
N LEU A 39 7.52 -4.38 13.12
CA LEU A 39 7.97 -3.75 14.37
C LEU A 39 9.50 -3.74 14.49
N GLU A 40 10.15 -4.87 14.18
CA GLU A 40 11.61 -4.99 14.24
C GLU A 40 12.32 -4.07 13.23
N VAL A 41 11.73 -3.88 12.04
CA VAL A 41 12.27 -3.01 10.98
C VAL A 41 11.90 -1.52 11.21
N GLY A 42 10.96 -1.21 12.10
CA GLY A 42 10.43 0.15 12.28
C GLY A 42 9.56 0.61 11.11
N ASP A 43 8.98 -0.32 10.36
CA ASP A 43 8.15 -0.03 9.18
C ASP A 43 6.72 0.39 9.58
N SER A 44 6.06 1.13 8.70
CA SER A 44 4.71 1.65 8.94
C SER A 44 3.66 0.53 8.99
N PHE A 45 2.67 0.71 9.88
CA PHE A 45 1.44 -0.09 9.90
C PHE A 45 0.33 0.47 9.03
N GLU A 46 0.64 1.38 8.12
CA GLU A 46 -0.31 1.77 7.09
C GLU A 46 -0.43 0.68 6.03
N ARG A 47 -1.61 0.64 5.39
CA ARG A 47 -1.79 -0.22 4.23
C ARG A 47 -1.08 0.44 3.07
N LYS A 48 -0.21 -0.32 2.39
CA LYS A 48 0.28 0.13 1.10
C LYS A 48 -0.91 0.20 0.13
N PRO A 49 -0.95 1.21 -0.76
CA PRO A 49 -1.93 1.21 -1.82
C PRO A 49 -1.85 -0.13 -2.58
N GLY A 50 -3.00 -0.63 -3.00
CA GLY A 50 -3.06 -1.81 -3.86
C GLY A 50 -2.30 -1.57 -5.17
N SER A 51 -2.03 -2.63 -5.94
CA SER A 51 -1.23 -2.53 -7.16
C SER A 51 -1.82 -1.59 -8.23
N GLY A 52 -3.09 -1.17 -8.10
CA GLY A 52 -3.75 -0.16 -8.94
C GLY A 52 -3.93 -0.56 -10.40
N GLY A 53 -3.29 -1.65 -10.85
CA GLY A 53 -3.10 -1.96 -12.26
C GLY A 53 -2.17 -0.96 -12.92
N HIS A 54 -1.00 -1.40 -13.37
CA HIS A 54 -0.17 -0.55 -14.23
C HIS A 54 -0.78 -0.56 -15.64
N ASN A 55 -1.27 0.58 -16.12
CA ASN A 55 -1.83 0.69 -17.46
C ASN A 55 -0.69 0.66 -18.49
N LYS A 56 -0.55 -0.45 -19.20
CA LYS A 56 0.52 -0.65 -20.20
C LYS A 56 0.32 0.14 -21.50
N ILE A 57 -0.85 0.76 -21.67
CA ILE A 57 -1.21 1.55 -22.87
C ILE A 57 -0.90 3.02 -22.65
N LEU A 58 -1.20 3.54 -21.46
CA LEU A 58 -0.89 4.92 -21.05
C LEU A 58 0.55 4.99 -20.51
N THR A 59 1.53 4.80 -21.40
CA THR A 59 2.93 5.05 -21.05
C THR A 59 3.25 6.54 -21.06
N ASP A 60 4.37 6.93 -20.45
CA ASP A 60 4.81 8.32 -20.44
C ASP A 60 5.06 8.83 -21.87
N GLU A 61 5.58 8.00 -22.77
CA GLU A 61 5.79 8.35 -24.18
C GLU A 61 4.47 8.59 -24.92
N PHE A 62 3.45 7.77 -24.65
CA PHE A 62 2.11 7.97 -25.21
C PHE A 62 1.53 9.31 -24.76
N LEU A 63 1.66 9.64 -23.47
CA LEU A 63 1.16 10.90 -22.92
C LEU A 63 1.88 12.12 -23.53
N VAL A 64 3.21 12.05 -23.68
CA VAL A 64 3.98 13.12 -24.33
C VAL A 64 3.54 13.33 -25.77
N GLY A 65 3.35 12.25 -26.54
CA GLY A 65 2.84 12.34 -27.91
C GLY A 65 1.44 12.96 -27.98
N LEU A 66 0.53 12.50 -27.13
CA LEU A 66 -0.83 13.03 -27.05
C LEU A 66 -0.85 14.52 -26.70
N PHE A 67 -0.03 14.98 -25.76
CA PHE A 67 0.04 16.40 -25.42
C PHE A 67 0.58 17.25 -26.58
N ALA A 68 1.57 16.74 -27.31
CA ALA A 68 2.10 17.44 -28.49
C ALA A 68 1.04 17.59 -29.60
N GLU A 69 0.27 16.53 -29.88
CA GLU A 69 -0.84 16.59 -30.84
C GLU A 69 -1.91 17.61 -30.42
N ILE A 70 -2.28 17.64 -29.13
CA ILE A 70 -3.25 18.60 -28.60
C ILE A 70 -2.75 20.04 -28.73
N GLU A 71 -1.47 20.31 -28.44
CA GLU A 71 -0.88 21.65 -28.59
C GLU A 71 -0.84 22.10 -30.06
N GLU A 72 -0.51 21.19 -30.98
CA GLU A 72 -0.51 21.45 -32.42
C GLU A 72 -1.94 21.78 -32.90
N ASP A 73 -2.94 20.98 -32.55
CA ASP A 73 -4.34 21.24 -32.90
C ASP A 73 -4.86 22.54 -32.27
N ALA A 74 -4.49 22.84 -31.03
CA ALA A 74 -4.87 24.09 -30.36
C ALA A 74 -4.25 25.32 -31.03
N SER A 75 -3.04 25.19 -31.60
CA SER A 75 -2.36 26.25 -32.34
C SER A 75 -2.98 26.53 -33.71
N ILE A 76 -3.74 25.58 -34.28
CA ILE A 76 -4.47 25.72 -35.55
C ILE A 76 -5.83 26.43 -35.33
N LEU A 77 -6.39 26.39 -34.11
CA LEU A 77 -7.72 26.91 -33.79
C LEU A 77 -7.76 28.33 -33.22
N VAL A 78 -6.61 28.99 -33.05
CA VAL A 78 -6.55 30.42 -32.67
C VAL A 78 -5.71 31.18 -33.71
N PRO A 79 -6.33 32.04 -34.57
CA PRO A 79 -5.61 32.86 -35.54
C PRO A 79 -4.76 33.96 -34.88
#